data_AF-A0A7Y5D0L0-F1
#
_entry.id   AF-A0A7Y5D0L0-F1
#
_cell.length_a   1.000
_cell.length_b   1.000
_cell.length_c   1.000
_cell.angle_alpha   90.00
_cell.angle_beta   90.00
_cell.angle_gamma   90.00
#
_symmetry.space_group_name_H-M   'P 1'
#
loop_
_entity.id
_entity.type
_entity.pdbx_description
1 polymer ?
#
loop_
_entity_poly.entity_id
_entity_poly.type
_entity_poly.pdbx_seq_one_letter_code
_entity_poly.pdbx_strand_id
1 'polypeptide(L)'
;MRVFSIPLNFRHGIPLVRSPKIKIPKEIEVPVFLIRHELQSRMLFKHFQMIGFQECDFETFLDRLILASLRMWDGTDKTFKIYFDLMEKWSDDINADEDVITRRALRIYYALIKARGKIKVLSLNATRKG
;
A
#
# COMPACT_ATOMS: atom_id res chain seq x y z
N MET A 1 -12.09 18.84 5.16
CA MET A 1 -10.91 18.50 4.32
C MET A 1 -11.41 17.77 3.08
N ARG A 2 -11.06 18.19 1.85
CA ARG A 2 -11.43 17.41 0.65
C ARG A 2 -10.62 16.11 0.66
N VAL A 3 -11.29 14.96 0.59
CA VAL A 3 -10.63 13.67 0.48
C VAL A 3 -9.90 13.65 -0.85
N PHE A 4 -8.57 13.73 -0.81
CA PHE A 4 -7.76 13.54 -2.00
C PHE A 4 -8.09 12.15 -2.57
N SER A 5 -8.50 12.10 -3.83
CA SER A 5 -8.82 10.86 -4.50
C SER A 5 -8.06 10.81 -5.82
N ILE A 6 -7.27 9.76 -5.99
CA ILE A 6 -6.59 9.48 -7.25
C ILE A 6 -7.63 8.82 -8.17
N PRO A 7 -7.81 9.29 -9.42
CA PRO A 7 -8.64 8.61 -10.38
C PRO A 7 -8.15 7.17 -10.58
N LEU A 8 -9.01 6.19 -10.27
CA LEU A 8 -8.70 4.75 -10.43
C LEU A 8 -8.33 4.38 -11.89
N ASN A 9 -8.73 5.22 -12.84
CA ASN A 9 -8.53 5.03 -14.27
C ASN A 9 -7.59 6.09 -14.87
N PHE A 10 -6.62 6.60 -14.09
CA PHE A 10 -5.65 7.54 -14.65
C PHE A 10 -4.83 6.83 -15.74
N ARG A 11 -5.13 7.15 -17.00
CA ARG A 11 -4.40 6.61 -18.16
C ARG A 11 -3.04 7.28 -18.21
N HIS A 12 -2.01 6.60 -17.73
CA HIS A 12 -0.63 6.99 -17.96
C HIS A 12 -0.11 6.28 -19.22
N GLY A 13 0.68 6.99 -20.04
CA GLY A 13 1.19 6.47 -21.32
C GLY A 13 2.33 5.46 -21.18
N ILE A 14 2.85 5.26 -19.97
CA ILE A 14 4.06 4.48 -19.68
C ILE A 14 3.78 3.54 -18.51
N PRO A 15 4.13 2.24 -18.55
CA PRO A 15 3.97 1.35 -17.41
C PRO A 15 4.79 1.85 -16.21
N LEU A 16 4.13 2.01 -15.07
CA LEU A 16 4.72 2.38 -13.78
C LEU A 16 5.39 1.16 -13.12
N VAL A 17 4.85 -0.03 -13.35
CA VAL A 17 5.39 -1.27 -12.79
C VAL A 17 6.10 -2.07 -13.89
N ARG A 18 7.43 -2.13 -13.79
CA ARG A 18 8.27 -2.92 -14.70
C ARG A 18 8.68 -4.21 -13.99
N SER A 19 7.87 -5.26 -14.09
CA SER A 19 8.27 -6.62 -13.70
C SER A 19 8.44 -7.47 -14.95
N PRO A 20 9.58 -8.18 -15.10
CA PRO A 20 9.81 -9.03 -16.26
C PRO A 20 8.84 -10.21 -16.36
N LYS A 21 8.35 -10.72 -15.22
CA LYS A 21 7.50 -11.92 -15.18
C LYS A 21 6.03 -11.66 -14.85
N ILE A 22 5.70 -10.49 -14.30
CA ILE A 22 4.37 -10.22 -13.74
C ILE A 22 3.74 -9.03 -14.46
N LYS A 23 2.64 -9.29 -15.16
CA LYS A 23 1.83 -8.23 -15.77
C LYS A 23 0.84 -7.67 -14.75
N ILE A 24 0.85 -6.35 -14.59
CA ILE A 24 -0.07 -5.63 -13.71
C ILE A 24 -1.15 -4.95 -14.56
N PRO A 25 -2.46 -5.18 -14.29
CA PRO A 25 -3.53 -4.44 -14.94
C PRO A 25 -3.43 -2.93 -14.66
N LYS A 26 -3.74 -2.11 -15.67
CA LYS A 26 -3.61 -0.64 -15.58
C LYS A 26 -4.47 -0.04 -14.46
N GLU A 27 -5.61 -0.65 -14.18
CA GLU A 27 -6.59 -0.21 -13.17
C GLU A 27 -6.06 -0.31 -11.74
N ILE A 28 -5.04 -1.17 -11.53
CA ILE A 28 -4.43 -1.39 -10.21
C ILE A 28 -2.97 -0.96 -10.18
N GLU A 29 -2.47 -0.40 -11.28
CA GLU A 29 -1.03 -0.16 -11.44
C GLU A 29 -0.53 0.92 -10.49
N VAL A 30 -1.29 2.01 -10.31
CA VAL A 30 -0.95 3.07 -9.35
C VAL A 30 -0.87 2.55 -7.90
N PRO A 31 -1.90 1.90 -7.32
CA PRO A 31 -1.79 1.41 -5.95
C PRO A 31 -0.69 0.36 -5.80
N VAL A 32 -0.50 -0.53 -6.78
CA VAL A 32 0.58 -1.52 -6.74
C VAL A 32 1.95 -0.84 -6.78
N PHE A 33 2.13 0.18 -7.63
CA PHE A 33 3.35 0.98 -7.71
C PHE A 33 3.69 1.65 -6.37
N LEU A 34 2.72 2.31 -5.74
CA LEU A 34 2.90 2.95 -4.44
C LEU A 34 3.29 1.95 -3.35
N ILE A 35 2.60 0.79 -3.30
CA ILE A 35 2.92 -0.28 -2.33
C ILE A 35 4.33 -0.82 -2.57
N ARG A 36 4.77 -0.98 -3.83
CA ARG A 36 6.13 -1.42 -4.15
C ARG A 36 7.17 -0.44 -3.61
N HIS A 37 6.97 0.87 -3.81
CA HIS A 37 7.91 1.88 -3.33
C HIS A 37 7.96 1.99 -1.81
N GLU A 38 6.83 1.84 -1.12
CA GLU A 38 6.82 1.76 0.34
C GLU A 38 7.61 0.52 0.83
N LEU A 39 7.44 -0.64 0.18
CA LEU A 39 8.22 -1.84 0.52
C LEU A 39 9.72 -1.64 0.31
N GLN A 40 10.11 -0.98 -0.78
CA GLN A 40 11.52 -0.65 -1.06
C GLN A 40 12.08 0.36 -0.05
N SER A 41 11.30 1.38 0.31
CA SER A 41 11.65 2.36 1.34
C SER A 41 11.92 1.66 2.68
N ARG A 42 10.96 0.87 3.16
CA ARG A 42 11.10 0.09 4.41
C ARG A 42 12.32 -0.83 4.39
N MET A 43 12.55 -1.53 3.27
CA MET A 43 13.73 -2.36 3.09
C MET A 43 15.01 -1.55 3.24
N LEU A 44 15.11 -0.41 2.54
CA LEU A 44 16.28 0.46 2.59
C LEU A 44 16.55 0.95 4.03
N PHE A 45 15.53 1.48 4.71
CA PHE A 45 15.68 2.02 6.06
C PHE A 45 15.98 0.93 7.09
N LYS A 46 15.43 -0.28 6.93
CA LYS A 46 15.81 -1.43 7.76
C LYS A 46 17.31 -1.75 7.63
N HIS A 47 17.85 -1.74 6.41
CA HIS A 47 19.29 -1.96 6.21
C HIS A 47 20.14 -0.82 6.79
N PHE A 48 19.69 0.43 6.67
CA PHE A 48 20.35 1.57 7.31
C PHE A 48 20.40 1.44 8.84
N GLN A 49 19.29 1.05 9.46
CA GLN A 49 19.24 0.80 10.90
C GLN A 49 20.19 -0.34 11.31
N MET A 50 20.27 -1.42 10.53
CA MET A 50 21.17 -2.55 10.80
C MET A 50 22.66 -2.17 10.78
N ILE A 51 23.04 -1.12 10.05
CA ILE A 51 24.43 -0.63 10.01
C ILE A 51 24.67 0.59 10.92
N GLY A 52 23.69 0.98 11.74
CA GLY A 52 23.84 2.00 12.79
C GLY A 52 23.24 3.37 12.47
N PHE A 53 22.57 3.57 11.33
CA PHE A 53 21.79 4.79 11.07
C PHE A 53 20.39 4.65 11.70
N GLN A 54 20.24 5.10 12.95
CA GLN A 54 19.00 4.88 13.72
C GLN A 54 17.93 5.97 13.55
N GLU A 55 18.29 7.15 13.06
CA GLU A 55 17.39 8.29 12.94
C GLU A 55 17.55 8.92 11.55
N CYS A 56 16.60 8.65 10.66
CA CYS A 56 16.60 9.24 9.32
C CYS A 56 15.29 9.95 9.05
N ASP A 57 15.32 11.28 9.10
CA ASP A 57 14.17 12.16 8.84
C ASP A 57 13.66 12.10 7.39
N PHE A 58 14.39 11.41 6.51
CA PHE A 58 14.06 11.25 5.10
C PHE A 58 13.25 9.96 4.81
N GLU A 59 12.83 9.22 5.84
CA GLU A 59 11.95 8.07 5.65
C GLU A 59 10.61 8.49 5.04
N THR A 60 10.35 7.95 3.86
CA THR A 60 9.15 8.28 3.09
C THR A 60 8.05 7.30 3.44
N PHE A 61 6.96 7.83 4.01
CA PHE A 61 5.73 7.09 4.29
C PHE A 61 4.66 7.41 3.24
N LEU A 62 4.26 6.39 2.49
CA LEU A 62 3.25 6.47 1.42
C LEU A 62 1.87 5.96 1.87
N ASP A 63 1.71 5.66 3.16
CA ASP A 63 0.50 5.15 3.80
C ASP A 63 -0.77 5.90 3.37
N ARG A 64 -0.77 7.24 3.49
CA ARG A 64 -1.92 8.08 3.18
C ARG A 64 -2.25 8.03 1.69
N LEU A 65 -1.23 8.04 0.83
CA LEU A 65 -1.38 7.97 -0.62
C LEU A 65 -1.93 6.61 -1.06
N ILE A 66 -1.40 5.53 -0.48
CA ILE A 66 -1.88 4.16 -0.72
C ILE A 66 -3.34 4.04 -0.29
N LEU A 67 -3.67 4.42 0.95
CA LEU A 67 -5.04 4.36 1.47
C LEU A 67 -6.02 5.25 0.68
N ALA A 68 -5.59 6.44 0.27
CA ALA A 68 -6.38 7.34 -0.57
C ALA A 68 -6.64 6.73 -1.97
N SER A 69 -5.61 6.16 -2.61
CA SER A 69 -5.73 5.49 -3.91
C SER A 69 -6.74 4.33 -3.88
N LEU A 70 -6.87 3.68 -2.74
CA LEU A 70 -7.79 2.57 -2.51
C LEU A 70 -9.17 3.02 -2.00
N ARG A 71 -9.42 4.32 -1.82
CA ARG A 71 -10.63 4.86 -1.18
C ARG A 71 -10.89 4.23 0.20
N MET A 72 -9.81 4.04 0.95
CA MET A 72 -9.82 3.53 2.32
C MET A 72 -9.52 4.62 3.33
N TRP A 73 -8.89 5.73 2.92
CA TRP A 73 -8.56 6.82 3.82
C TRP A 73 -9.82 7.44 4.44
N ASP A 74 -10.04 7.14 5.72
CA ASP A 74 -11.12 7.65 6.56
C ASP A 74 -10.58 8.49 7.75
N GLY A 75 -9.26 8.62 7.86
CA GLY A 75 -8.58 9.31 8.96
C GLY A 75 -8.66 8.56 10.30
N THR A 76 -9.05 7.28 10.31
CA THR A 76 -9.19 6.50 11.54
C THR A 76 -7.97 5.61 11.80
N ASP A 77 -7.64 5.44 13.08
CA ASP A 77 -6.56 4.56 13.53
C ASP A 77 -6.80 3.10 13.15
N LYS A 78 -8.08 2.69 13.02
CA LYS A 78 -8.44 1.32 12.66
C LYS A 78 -8.00 0.97 11.23
N THR A 79 -8.25 1.86 10.27
CA THR A 79 -7.81 1.66 8.89
C THR A 79 -6.30 1.70 8.80
N PHE A 80 -5.68 2.65 9.51
CA PHE A 80 -4.23 2.76 9.58
C PHE A 80 -3.57 1.51 10.16
N LYS A 81 -4.12 0.95 11.24
CA LYS A 81 -3.65 -0.30 11.86
C LYS A 81 -3.70 -1.49 10.90
N ILE A 82 -4.81 -1.66 10.17
CA ILE A 82 -4.93 -2.73 9.17
C ILE A 82 -3.84 -2.61 8.10
N TYR A 83 -3.58 -1.38 7.63
CA TYR A 83 -2.51 -1.12 6.69
C TYR A 83 -1.14 -1.46 7.28
N PHE A 84 -0.85 -0.95 8.48
CA PHE A 84 0.42 -1.16 9.15
C PHE A 84 0.72 -2.64 9.37
N ASP A 85 -0.24 -3.40 9.92
CA ASP A 85 -0.11 -4.85 10.15
C ASP A 85 0.17 -5.63 8.85
N LEU A 86 -0.43 -5.19 7.73
CA LEU A 86 -0.15 -5.78 6.43
C LEU A 86 1.25 -5.41 5.93
N MET A 87 1.66 -4.15 6.04
CA MET A 87 3.00 -3.76 5.59
C MET A 87 4.08 -4.50 6.37
N GLU A 88 4.03 -4.48 7.71
CA GLU A 88 4.97 -5.18 8.59
C GLU A 88 5.11 -6.65 8.20
N LYS A 89 3.97 -7.37 8.10
CA LYS A 89 3.94 -8.79 7.74
C LYS A 89 4.66 -9.11 6.43
N TRP A 90 4.60 -8.20 5.46
CA TRP A 90 5.12 -8.43 4.11
C TRP A 90 6.44 -7.69 3.83
N SER A 91 6.93 -6.83 4.73
CA SER A 91 8.21 -6.14 4.61
C SER A 91 9.37 -6.80 5.35
N ASP A 92 9.10 -7.69 6.29
CA ASP A 92 10.11 -8.14 7.26
C ASP A 92 11.31 -8.88 6.66
N ASP A 93 11.09 -9.71 5.65
CA ASP A 93 12.09 -10.59 5.02
C ASP A 93 12.22 -10.31 3.51
N ILE A 94 11.99 -9.06 3.11
CA ILE A 94 11.95 -8.73 1.68
C ILE A 94 13.35 -8.75 1.07
N ASN A 95 13.49 -9.53 -0.01
CA ASN A 95 14.68 -9.53 -0.87
C ASN A 95 14.50 -8.46 -1.96
N ALA A 96 15.60 -7.83 -2.39
CA ALA A 96 15.65 -6.81 -3.43
C ALA A 96 15.31 -7.31 -4.86
N ASP A 97 14.73 -8.50 -4.99
CA ASP A 97 14.26 -9.05 -6.26
C ASP A 97 12.94 -8.38 -6.70
N GLU A 98 12.96 -7.78 -7.88
CA GLU A 98 11.84 -7.03 -8.46
C GLU A 98 10.54 -7.85 -8.58
N ASP A 99 10.64 -9.13 -8.91
CA ASP A 99 9.47 -10.01 -9.02
C ASP A 99 8.93 -10.36 -7.62
N VAL A 100 9.80 -10.56 -6.63
CA VAL A 100 9.41 -10.78 -5.23
C VAL A 100 8.68 -9.55 -4.69
N ILE A 101 9.23 -8.36 -4.88
CA ILE A 101 8.62 -7.08 -4.46
C ILE A 101 7.24 -6.93 -5.11
N THR A 102 7.14 -7.21 -6.41
CA THR A 102 5.86 -7.12 -7.15
C THR A 102 4.82 -8.11 -6.63
N ARG A 103 5.20 -9.37 -6.39
CA ARG A 103 4.29 -10.38 -5.81
C ARG A 103 3.78 -9.96 -4.44
N ARG A 104 4.67 -9.44 -3.57
CA ARG A 104 4.30 -8.96 -2.23
C ARG A 104 3.37 -7.77 -2.33
N ALA A 105 3.66 -6.80 -3.20
CA ALA A 105 2.80 -5.65 -3.42
C ALA A 105 1.40 -6.04 -3.89
N LEU A 106 1.28 -7.01 -4.82
CA LEU A 106 0.00 -7.57 -5.23
C LEU A 106 -0.76 -8.24 -4.06
N ARG A 107 -0.06 -9.03 -3.23
CA ARG A 107 -0.67 -9.67 -2.06
C ARG A 107 -1.21 -8.65 -1.06
N ILE A 108 -0.45 -7.59 -0.79
CA ILE A 108 -0.89 -6.48 0.07
C ILE A 108 -2.09 -5.76 -0.56
N TYR A 109 -2.02 -5.43 -1.85
CA TYR A 109 -3.13 -4.81 -2.57
C TYR A 109 -4.43 -5.62 -2.40
N TYR A 110 -4.40 -6.92 -2.71
CA TYR A 110 -5.59 -7.77 -2.57
C TYR A 110 -6.07 -7.89 -1.12
N ALA A 111 -5.16 -7.93 -0.15
CA ALA A 111 -5.51 -7.94 1.26
C ALA A 111 -6.20 -6.64 1.70
N LEU A 112 -5.71 -5.48 1.25
CA LEU A 112 -6.31 -4.17 1.50
C LEU A 112 -7.69 -4.05 0.84
N ILE A 113 -7.84 -4.49 -0.40
CA ILE A 113 -9.15 -4.51 -1.08
C ILE A 113 -10.15 -5.40 -0.33
N LYS A 114 -9.73 -6.57 0.15
CA LYS A 114 -10.56 -7.46 0.96
C LYS A 114 -10.96 -6.79 2.29
N ALA A 115 -10.02 -6.13 2.97
CA ALA A 115 -10.28 -5.40 4.20
C ALA A 115 -11.26 -4.24 3.98
N ARG A 116 -11.11 -3.47 2.89
CA ARG A 116 -12.04 -2.41 2.49
C ARG A 116 -13.47 -2.93 2.34
N GLY A 117 -13.64 -4.10 1.72
CA GLY A 117 -14.94 -4.76 1.58
C GLY A 117 -15.59 -5.04 2.94
N LYS A 118 -14.82 -5.57 3.90
CA LYS A 118 -15.30 -5.84 5.27
C LYS A 118 -15.67 -4.56 6.03
N ILE A 119 -14.87 -3.51 5.92
CA ILE A 119 -15.13 -2.22 6.58
C ILE A 119 -16.46 -1.63 6.09
N LYS A 120 -16.70 -1.64 4.77
CA LYS A 120 -17.96 -1.16 4.19
C LYS A 120 -19.19 -1.95 4.65
N VAL A 121 -19.07 -3.27 4.79
CA VAL A 121 -20.18 -4.11 5.28
C VAL A 121 -20.49 -3.79 6.75
N LEU A 122 -19.46 -3.65 7.58
CA LEU A 122 -19.62 -3.30 8.99
C LEU A 122 -20.26 -1.91 9.18
N SER A 123 -19.87 -0.92 8.37
CA SER A 123 -20.47 0.42 8.44
C SER A 123 -21.95 0.40 8.05
N LEU A 124 -22.34 -0.33 7.00
CA LEU A 124 -23.74 -0.45 6.57
C LEU A 124 -24.62 -1.13 7.62
N ASN A 125 -24.10 -2.13 8.31
CA ASN A 125 -24.84 -2.84 9.36
C ASN A 125 -25.01 -1.99 10.63
N ALA A 126 -24.07 -1.09 10.92
CA ALA A 126 -24.20 -0.15 12.04
C ALA A 126 -25.30 0.88 11.80
N THR A 127 -25.47 1.37 10.57
CA THR A 127 -26.51 2.37 10.23
C THR A 127 -27.93 1.80 10.19
N ARG A 128 -28.10 0.48 10.10
CA ARG A 128 -29.42 -0.18 10.11
C ARG A 128 -29.93 -0.53 11.52
N LYS A 129 -29.09 -0.37 12.55
CA LYS A 129 -29.40 -0.73 13.95
C LYS A 129 -29.61 0.49 14.86
N GLY A 130 -29.60 1.70 14.31
CA GLY A 130 -29.97 2.94 14.99
C GLY A 130 -31.17 3.56 14.32
#